data_AF-A0AAU2Q2S5-F1
#
_entry.id   AF-A0AAU2Q2S5-F1
#
_cell.length_a   1.000
_cell.length_b   1.000
_cell.length_c   1.000
_cell.angle_alpha   90.00
_cell.angle_beta   90.00
_cell.angle_gamma   90.00
#
_symmetry.space_group_name_H-M   'P 1'
#
loop_
_entity.id
_entity.type
_entity.pdbx_description
1 polymer ?
#
loop_
_entity_poly.entity_id
_entity_poly.type
_entity_poly.pdbx_seq_one_letter_code
_entity_poly.pdbx_strand_id
1 'polypeptide(L)'
;MHRIPVDTVAVLVAKTLVPYNLKPPDGEIEVLRSGLARHGEQLRGEVVRLGRADAAAAALEDWRALIGSGPENSPLGAWNHARALARAVKAFRHVIDSGPTEP
;
A
#
# COMPACT_ATOMS: atom_id res chain seq x y z
N MET A 1 -0.98 -9.60 19.54
CA MET A 1 -0.43 -9.27 18.21
C MET A 1 -1.34 -9.85 17.14
N HIS A 2 -2.15 -9.02 16.46
CA HIS A 2 -2.91 -9.47 15.29
C HIS A 2 -1.95 -9.53 14.10
N ARG A 3 -1.50 -10.74 13.72
CA ARG A 3 -0.84 -10.93 12.42
C ARG A 3 -1.88 -10.60 11.34
N ILE A 4 -1.56 -9.69 10.45
CA ILE A 4 -2.34 -9.48 9.23
C ILE A 4 -2.26 -10.79 8.44
N PRO A 5 -3.38 -11.42 8.03
CA PRO A 5 -3.31 -12.55 7.13
C PRO A 5 -2.55 -12.11 5.87
N VAL A 6 -1.44 -12.79 5.58
CA VAL A 6 -0.56 -12.50 4.43
C VAL A 6 -1.37 -12.37 3.14
N ASP A 7 -2.44 -13.15 3.03
CA ASP A 7 -3.33 -13.22 1.87
C ASP A 7 -4.13 -11.93 1.67
N THR A 8 -4.47 -11.20 2.73
CA THR A 8 -5.32 -10.00 2.63
C THR A 8 -4.63 -8.86 1.88
N VAL A 9 -3.35 -8.60 2.17
CA VAL A 9 -2.59 -7.54 1.50
C VAL A 9 -2.36 -7.87 0.03
N ALA A 10 -2.00 -9.12 -0.27
CA ALA A 10 -1.78 -9.57 -1.64
C ALA A 10 -3.06 -9.44 -2.48
N VAL A 11 -4.22 -9.81 -1.93
CA VAL A 11 -5.52 -9.67 -2.60
C VAL A 11 -5.87 -8.20 -2.86
N LEU A 12 -5.67 -7.31 -1.89
CA LEU A 12 -5.94 -5.87 -2.07
C LEU A 12 -5.05 -5.30 -3.18
N VAL A 13 -3.75 -5.56 -3.15
CA VAL A 13 -2.80 -5.09 -4.18
C VAL A 13 -3.18 -5.63 -5.56
N ALA A 14 -3.50 -6.92 -5.67
CA ALA A 14 -3.88 -7.54 -6.93
C ALA A 14 -5.15 -6.92 -7.53
N LYS A 15 -6.19 -6.73 -6.70
CA LYS A 15 -7.45 -6.09 -7.13
C LYS A 15 -7.28 -4.63 -7.53
N THR A 16 -6.37 -3.90 -6.88
CA THR A 16 -6.16 -2.48 -7.18
C THR A 16 -5.28 -2.25 -8.40
N LEU A 17 -4.27 -3.11 -8.62
CA LEU A 17 -3.30 -2.98 -9.71
C LEU A 17 -3.74 -3.65 -11.03
N VAL A 18 -5.01 -4.01 -11.17
CA VAL A 18 -5.60 -4.50 -12.43
C VAL A 18 -5.41 -3.49 -13.60
N PRO A 19 -5.46 -3.96 -14.86
CA PRO A 19 -5.47 -3.11 -16.05
C PRO A 19 -6.56 -2.02 -16.02
N TYR A 20 -6.33 -0.90 -16.72
CA TYR A 20 -7.23 0.27 -16.70
C TYR A 20 -8.68 -0.05 -17.15
N ASN A 21 -8.83 -0.97 -18.10
CA ASN A 21 -10.12 -1.44 -18.61
C ASN A 21 -10.85 -2.39 -17.65
N LEU A 22 -10.21 -2.82 -16.57
CA LEU A 22 -10.76 -3.66 -15.51
C LEU A 22 -10.98 -2.87 -14.21
N LYS A 23 -11.12 -1.54 -14.33
CA LYS A 23 -11.38 -0.64 -13.20
C LYS A 23 -12.57 -1.14 -12.38
N PRO A 24 -12.41 -1.32 -11.05
CA PRO A 24 -13.53 -1.66 -10.19
C PRO A 24 -14.58 -0.53 -10.12
N PRO A 25 -15.83 -0.84 -9.76
CA PRO A 25 -16.83 0.17 -9.42
C PRO A 25 -16.35 1.09 -8.30
N ASP A 26 -16.83 2.34 -8.26
CA ASP A 26 -16.34 3.36 -7.32
C ASP A 26 -16.51 2.95 -5.84
N GLY A 27 -17.62 2.27 -5.51
CA GLY A 27 -17.81 1.71 -4.18
C GLY A 27 -16.76 0.67 -3.79
N GLU A 28 -16.29 -0.15 -4.73
CA GLU A 28 -15.22 -1.12 -4.47
C GLU A 28 -13.85 -0.43 -4.37
N ILE A 29 -13.62 0.66 -5.11
CA ILE A 29 -12.40 1.47 -5.02
C ILE A 29 -12.23 2.05 -3.61
N GLU A 30 -13.29 2.58 -3.00
CA GLU A 30 -13.21 3.09 -1.63
C GLU A 30 -12.89 1.99 -0.61
N VAL A 31 -13.48 0.81 -0.75
CA VAL A 31 -13.16 -0.35 0.09
C VAL A 31 -11.68 -0.74 -0.07
N LEU A 32 -11.18 -0.80 -1.30
CA LEU A 32 -9.77 -1.07 -1.58
C LEU A 32 -8.86 -0.01 -0.97
N ARG A 33 -9.20 1.28 -1.12
CA ARG A 33 -8.44 2.41 -0.58
C ARG A 33 -8.35 2.36 0.94
N SER A 34 -9.48 2.17 1.63
CA SER A 34 -9.52 2.03 3.09
C SER A 34 -8.74 0.80 3.58
N GLY A 35 -8.87 -0.34 2.88
CA GLY A 35 -8.11 -1.55 3.20
C GLY A 35 -6.60 -1.35 3.04
N LEU A 36 -6.18 -0.74 1.93
CA LEU A 36 -4.76 -0.43 1.66
C LEU A 36 -4.21 0.58 2.67
N ALA A 37 -4.96 1.63 3.01
CA ALA A 37 -4.56 2.60 4.03
C ALA A 37 -4.34 1.93 5.40
N ARG A 38 -5.30 1.09 5.84
CA ARG A 38 -5.22 0.39 7.12
C ARG A 38 -4.03 -0.58 7.18
N HIS A 39 -3.89 -1.44 6.18
CA HIS A 39 -2.84 -2.46 6.19
C HIS A 39 -1.46 -1.88 5.86
N GLY A 40 -1.39 -0.85 5.02
CA GLY A 40 -0.15 -0.16 4.75
C GLY A 40 0.42 0.54 5.98
N GLU A 41 -0.42 1.11 6.84
CA GLU A 41 0.05 1.71 8.10
C GLU A 41 0.64 0.67 9.05
N GLN A 42 0.02 -0.52 9.10
CA GLN A 42 0.55 -1.64 9.89
C GLN A 42 1.90 -2.14 9.34
N LEU A 43 2.03 -2.28 8.01
CA LEU A 43 3.29 -2.69 7.37
C LEU A 43 4.38 -1.61 7.49
N ARG A 44 4.01 -0.33 7.40
CA ARG A 44 4.91 0.80 7.67
C ARG A 44 5.49 0.71 9.08
N GLY A 45 4.64 0.46 10.07
CA GLY A 45 5.08 0.24 11.46
C GLY A 45 6.03 -0.95 11.58
N GLU A 46 5.77 -2.03 10.87
CA GLU A 46 6.62 -3.22 10.84
C GLU A 46 7.99 -2.95 10.19
N VAL A 47 8.04 -2.24 9.07
CA VAL A 47 9.29 -1.79 8.42
C VAL A 47 10.17 -1.01 9.40
N VAL A 48 9.57 -0.05 10.11
CA VAL A 48 10.28 0.74 11.12
C VAL A 48 10.74 -0.13 12.29
N ARG A 49 9.88 -1.01 12.80
CA ARG A 49 10.18 -1.91 13.92
C ARG A 49 11.33 -2.87 13.60
N LEU A 50 11.44 -3.30 12.34
CA LEU A 50 12.51 -4.17 11.86
C LEU A 50 13.81 -3.41 11.51
N GLY A 51 13.83 -2.08 11.66
CA GLY A 51 15.00 -1.27 11.31
C GLY A 51 15.28 -1.18 9.81
N ARG A 52 14.26 -1.38 8.95
CA ARG A 52 14.41 -1.40 7.49
C ARG A 52 13.92 -0.12 6.81
N ALA A 53 13.95 1.00 7.53
CA ALA A 53 13.49 2.28 7.02
C ALA A 53 14.29 2.72 5.78
N ASP A 54 15.61 2.52 5.77
CA ASP A 54 16.46 2.91 4.64
C ASP A 54 16.12 2.12 3.37
N ALA A 55 15.91 0.81 3.50
CA ALA A 55 15.49 -0.05 2.39
C ALA A 55 14.10 0.31 1.83
N ALA A 56 13.27 0.97 2.64
CA ALA A 56 11.92 1.41 2.27
C ALA A 56 11.79 2.94 2.09
N ALA A 57 12.90 3.69 2.05
CA ALA A 57 12.86 5.15 2.19
C ALA A 57 11.93 5.84 1.18
N ALA A 58 12.01 5.47 -0.10
CA ALA A 58 11.14 6.00 -1.14
C ALA A 58 9.66 5.66 -0.88
N ALA A 59 9.36 4.42 -0.51
CA ALA A 59 8.00 4.01 -0.21
C ALA A 59 7.42 4.68 1.05
N LEU A 60 8.27 4.97 2.05
CA LEU A 60 7.90 5.71 3.26
C LEU A 60 7.54 7.16 2.94
N GLU A 61 8.31 7.80 2.06
CA GLU A 61 8.03 9.18 1.62
C GLU A 61 6.76 9.25 0.77
N ASP A 62 6.60 8.36 -0.20
CA ASP A 62 5.38 8.24 -1.00
C ASP A 62 4.16 8.01 -0.10
N TRP A 63 4.27 7.13 0.89
CA TRP A 63 3.20 6.87 1.86
C TRP A 63 2.81 8.12 2.63
N ARG A 64 3.81 8.86 3.16
CA ARG A 64 3.59 10.09 3.91
C ARG A 64 2.85 11.13 3.07
N ALA A 65 3.26 11.30 1.81
CA ALA A 65 2.58 12.20 0.87
C ALA A 65 1.13 11.75 0.61
N LEU A 66 0.92 10.48 0.28
CA LEU A 66 -0.39 9.93 -0.09
C LEU A 66 -1.43 10.00 1.03
N ILE A 67 -1.02 9.73 2.28
CA ILE A 67 -1.92 9.82 3.44
C ILE A 67 -2.26 11.28 3.76
N GLY A 68 -1.34 12.21 3.52
CA GLY A 68 -1.57 13.65 3.76
C GLY A 68 -2.44 14.33 2.69
N SER A 69 -2.32 13.95 1.42
CA SER A 69 -3.02 14.62 0.32
C SER A 69 -4.38 14.02 -0.02
N GLY A 70 -4.58 12.72 0.21
CA GLY A 70 -5.80 12.02 -0.20
C GLY A 70 -5.96 11.93 -1.73
N PRO A 71 -7.13 11.47 -2.23
CA PRO A 71 -7.38 11.39 -3.65
C PRO A 71 -7.61 12.77 -4.27
N GLU A 72 -7.11 12.95 -5.48
CA GLU A 72 -7.39 14.15 -6.28
C GLU A 72 -8.88 14.25 -6.66
N ASN A 73 -9.38 15.47 -6.83
CA ASN A 73 -10.71 15.71 -7.36
C ASN A 73 -10.73 15.55 -8.89
N SER A 74 -10.64 14.30 -9.35
CA SER A 74 -10.70 13.94 -10.77
C SER A 74 -11.46 12.63 -10.98
N PRO A 75 -11.96 12.34 -12.20
CA PRO A 75 -12.73 11.11 -12.48
C PRO A 75 -12.01 9.81 -12.12
N LEU A 76 -10.67 9.83 -12.08
CA LEU A 76 -9.84 8.67 -11.71
C LEU A 76 -9.06 8.90 -10.41
N GLY A 77 -9.28 10.01 -9.71
CA GLY A 77 -8.48 10.43 -8.56
C GLY A 77 -8.48 9.40 -7.44
N ALA A 78 -9.67 8.91 -7.05
CA ALA A 78 -9.80 7.85 -6.05
C ALA A 78 -9.07 6.55 -6.45
N TRP A 79 -9.15 6.16 -7.72
CA TRP A 79 -8.51 4.94 -8.17
C TRP A 79 -6.99 5.08 -8.32
N ASN A 80 -6.52 6.19 -8.87
CA ASN A 80 -5.09 6.49 -8.97
C ASN A 80 -4.46 6.58 -7.57
N HIS A 81 -5.16 7.17 -6.61
CA HIS A 81 -4.76 7.18 -5.20
C HIS A 81 -4.67 5.77 -4.63
N ALA A 82 -5.70 4.94 -4.82
CA ALA A 82 -5.65 3.54 -4.40
C ALA A 82 -4.48 2.77 -5.05
N ARG A 83 -4.20 2.98 -6.34
CA ARG A 83 -3.07 2.36 -7.04
C ARG A 83 -1.72 2.82 -6.49
N ALA A 84 -1.59 4.09 -6.13
CA ALA A 84 -0.39 4.61 -5.49
C ALA A 84 -0.20 3.98 -4.09
N LEU A 85 -1.25 3.91 -3.28
CA LEU A 85 -1.22 3.20 -2.00
C LEU A 85 -0.82 1.73 -2.17
N ALA A 86 -1.38 1.04 -3.16
CA ALA A 86 -1.06 -0.36 -3.43
C ALA A 86 0.42 -0.58 -3.78
N ARG A 87 1.06 0.35 -4.49
CA ARG A 87 2.50 0.29 -4.80
C ARG A 87 3.35 0.47 -3.56
N ALA A 88 3.05 1.46 -2.72
CA ALA A 88 3.74 1.68 -1.45
C ALA A 88 3.59 0.46 -0.51
N VAL A 89 2.37 -0.06 -0.38
CA VAL A 89 2.06 -1.27 0.40
C VAL A 89 2.85 -2.49 -0.11
N LYS A 90 2.90 -2.69 -1.43
CA LYS A 90 3.68 -3.76 -2.05
C LYS A 90 5.18 -3.61 -1.75
N ALA A 91 5.71 -2.39 -1.77
CA ALA A 91 7.10 -2.12 -1.45
C ALA A 91 7.42 -2.41 0.02
N PHE A 92 6.58 -1.97 0.96
CA PHE A 92 6.75 -2.33 2.38
C PHE A 92 6.76 -3.83 2.58
N ARG A 93 5.84 -4.52 1.92
CA ARG A 93 5.76 -5.97 2.03
C ARG A 93 7.01 -6.65 1.49
N HIS A 94 7.51 -6.22 0.34
CA HIS A 94 8.75 -6.73 -0.22
C HIS A 94 9.92 -6.52 0.75
N VAL A 95 10.06 -5.31 1.31
CA VAL A 95 11.13 -5.01 2.28
C VAL A 95 11.04 -5.89 3.52
N ILE A 96 9.85 -6.20 4.02
CA ILE A 96 9.65 -7.10 5.18
C ILE A 96 10.01 -8.55 4.81
N ASP A 97 9.61 -9.01 3.63
CA ASP A 97 9.81 -10.39 3.20
C ASP A 97 11.27 -10.69 2.79
N SER A 98 12.03 -9.69 2.31
CA SER A 98 13.39 -9.86 1.75
C SER A 98 14.49 -10.28 2.73
N GLY A 99 14.18 -10.71 3.96
CA GLY A 99 15.19 -11.17 4.92
C GLY A 99 16.21 -10.09 5.33
N PRO A 100 17.15 -10.37 6.25
CA PRO A 100 18.22 -9.42 6.56
C PRO A 100 19.09 -9.22 5.32
N THR A 101 19.24 -7.96 4.89
CA THR A 101 20.30 -7.56 3.97
C THR A 101 21.62 -7.77 4.69
N GLU A 102 22.41 -8.77 4.27
CA GLU A 102 23.78 -8.94 4.77
C GLU A 102 24.62 -7.70 4.44
N PRO A 103 25.52 -7.29 5.36
CA PRO A 103 26.34 -6.08 5.24
C PRO A 103 27.41 -6.16 4.15
#